data_AF-A0A5C0YL83-F1
#
_entry.id   AF-A0A5C0YL83-F1
#
_cell.length_a   1.000
_cell.length_b   1.000
_cell.length_c   1.000
_cell.angle_alpha   90.00
_cell.angle_beta   90.00
_cell.angle_gamma   90.00
#
_symmetry.space_group_name_H-M   'P 1'
#
loop_
_entity.id
_entity.type
_entity.pdbx_description
1 polymer ?
#
loop_
_entity_poly.entity_id
_entity_poly.type
_entity_poly.pdbx_seq_one_letter_code
_entity_poly.pdbx_strand_id
1 'polypeptide(L)'
;MNRDSRNKLHFRWCITMIICVVITYCYMKTKATDNYKTMLQVASKSCSLEVVKFSVKNLLDINTQIPMMRALHYSSGSGCLQVVKFLVEEGADISATGGYMGWTALHHAADQGHLEVVKFLLDKGADPTATAKDGRRPRNMAVVESKHNERKQYREIIKLLAEAEDQYESTKSNH
;
A
#
# COMPACT_ATOMS: atom_id res chain seq x y z
N MET A 1 44.51 -24.44 -35.79
CA MET A 1 43.53 -23.42 -35.34
C MET A 1 44.22 -22.08 -35.16
N ASN A 2 43.75 -21.04 -35.86
CA ASN A 2 44.38 -19.72 -35.92
C ASN A 2 44.27 -18.99 -34.55
N ARG A 3 45.23 -18.12 -34.19
CA ARG A 3 45.15 -17.28 -32.96
C ARG A 3 43.85 -16.49 -32.91
N ASP A 4 43.41 -16.04 -34.08
CA ASP A 4 42.17 -15.29 -34.28
C ASP A 4 40.91 -16.11 -33.93
N SER A 5 40.93 -17.42 -34.20
CA SER A 5 39.84 -18.35 -33.84
C SER A 5 39.72 -18.55 -32.33
N ARG A 6 40.86 -18.65 -31.63
CA ARG A 6 40.91 -18.79 -30.17
C ARG A 6 40.50 -17.51 -29.46
N ASN A 7 40.90 -16.35 -29.96
CA ASN A 7 40.48 -15.06 -29.42
C ASN A 7 38.97 -14.83 -29.59
N LYS A 8 38.40 -15.20 -30.75
CA LYS A 8 36.94 -15.19 -30.97
C LYS A 8 36.20 -16.14 -30.03
N LEU A 9 36.73 -17.34 -29.82
CA LEU A 9 36.13 -18.31 -28.90
C LEU A 9 36.20 -17.82 -27.45
N HIS A 10 37.36 -17.29 -27.03
CA HIS A 10 37.58 -16.73 -25.70
C HIS A 10 36.69 -15.52 -25.44
N PHE A 11 36.55 -14.61 -26.42
CA PHE A 11 35.64 -13.47 -26.36
C PHE A 11 34.17 -13.92 -26.23
N ARG A 12 33.78 -14.96 -26.97
CA ARG A 12 32.44 -15.56 -26.90
C ARG A 12 32.17 -16.16 -25.52
N TRP A 13 33.17 -16.82 -24.92
CA TRP A 13 33.10 -17.37 -23.56
C TRP A 13 32.99 -16.29 -22.49
N CYS A 14 33.79 -15.21 -22.60
CA CYS A 14 33.70 -14.05 -21.71
C CYS A 14 32.32 -13.40 -21.76
N ILE A 15 31.76 -13.21 -22.96
CA ILE A 15 30.42 -12.63 -23.12
C ILE A 15 29.36 -13.53 -22.48
N THR A 16 29.40 -14.85 -22.70
CA THR A 16 28.44 -15.77 -22.06
C THR A 16 28.55 -15.81 -20.53
N MET A 17 29.76 -15.72 -19.97
CA MET A 17 29.97 -15.64 -18.52
C MET A 17 29.39 -14.35 -17.94
N ILE A 18 29.62 -13.21 -18.58
CA ILE A 18 29.07 -11.92 -18.15
C ILE A 18 27.54 -11.93 -18.21
N ILE A 19 26.95 -12.44 -19.31
CA ILE A 19 25.48 -12.56 -19.45
C ILE A 19 24.91 -13.46 -18.35
N CYS A 20 25.51 -14.62 -18.08
CA CYS A 20 25.07 -15.50 -17.00
C CYS A 20 25.13 -14.81 -15.63
N VAL A 21 26.21 -14.10 -15.30
CA VAL A 21 26.33 -13.38 -14.02
C VAL A 21 25.28 -12.28 -13.90
N VAL A 22 25.03 -11.50 -14.96
CA VAL A 22 23.99 -10.46 -14.98
C VAL A 22 22.60 -11.06 -14.82
N ILE A 23 22.27 -12.15 -15.54
CA ILE A 23 20.97 -12.83 -15.42
C ILE A 23 20.78 -13.37 -14.00
N THR A 24 21.80 -14.02 -13.43
CA THR A 24 21.70 -14.59 -12.08
C THR A 24 21.61 -13.49 -11.02
N TYR A 25 22.36 -12.40 -11.16
CA TYR A 25 22.28 -11.23 -10.29
C TYR A 25 20.90 -10.55 -10.37
N CYS A 26 20.38 -10.32 -11.58
CA CYS A 26 19.04 -9.80 -11.80
C CYS A 26 17.99 -10.73 -11.19
N TYR A 27 18.10 -12.04 -11.41
CA TYR A 27 17.21 -13.04 -10.83
C TYR A 27 17.20 -13.00 -9.30
N MET A 28 18.38 -13.00 -8.67
CA MET A 28 18.52 -12.92 -7.21
C MET A 28 17.97 -11.60 -6.65
N LYS A 29 18.23 -10.48 -7.33
CA LYS A 29 17.65 -9.16 -6.98
C LYS A 29 16.12 -9.20 -7.07
N THR A 30 15.56 -9.73 -8.15
CA THR A 30 14.10 -9.84 -8.35
C THR A 30 13.40 -10.80 -7.39
N LYS A 31 14.09 -11.85 -6.90
CA LYS A 31 13.55 -12.78 -5.91
C LYS A 31 13.60 -12.21 -4.48
N ALA A 32 14.66 -11.46 -4.15
CA ALA A 32 14.78 -10.74 -2.88
C ALA A 32 13.68 -9.68 -2.74
N THR A 33 13.58 -8.78 -3.73
CA THR A 33 12.37 -8.63 -4.53
C THR A 33 11.00 -8.92 -3.90
N ASP A 34 10.49 -10.08 -4.27
CA ASP A 34 9.14 -10.50 -3.96
C ASP A 34 8.99 -11.00 -2.53
N ASN A 35 10.09 -11.49 -1.93
CA ASN A 35 10.14 -11.86 -0.52
C ASN A 35 9.94 -10.65 0.40
N TYR A 36 10.58 -9.50 0.11
CA TYR A 36 10.39 -8.30 0.94
C TYR A 36 9.00 -7.67 0.75
N LYS A 37 8.41 -7.73 -0.46
CA LYS A 37 7.04 -7.24 -0.70
C LYS A 37 6.07 -8.01 0.19
N THR A 38 6.26 -9.32 0.27
CA THR A 38 5.47 -10.22 1.12
C THR A 38 5.73 -9.94 2.61
N MET A 39 6.99 -9.72 3.00
CA MET A 39 7.37 -9.38 4.37
C MET A 39 6.73 -8.07 4.84
N LEU A 40 6.77 -7.01 4.03
CA LEU A 40 6.16 -5.72 4.36
C LEU A 40 4.65 -5.84 4.55
N GLN A 41 3.96 -6.61 3.71
CA GLN A 41 2.52 -6.85 3.80
C GLN A 41 2.17 -7.59 5.08
N VAL A 42 2.89 -8.67 5.40
CA VAL A 42 2.67 -9.45 6.62
C VAL A 42 2.91 -8.58 7.86
N ALA A 43 4.02 -7.83 7.89
CA ALA A 43 4.34 -6.92 8.99
C ALA A 43 3.29 -5.81 9.18
N SER A 44 2.75 -5.28 8.08
CA SER A 44 1.69 -4.27 8.11
C SER A 44 0.38 -4.85 8.65
N LYS A 45 0.05 -6.09 8.26
CA LYS A 45 -1.14 -6.80 8.75
C LYS A 45 -1.02 -7.16 10.23
N SER A 46 0.18 -7.49 10.71
CA SER A 46 0.47 -7.83 12.12
C SER A 46 0.80 -6.62 13.00
N CYS A 47 0.67 -5.39 12.49
CA CYS A 47 1.03 -4.14 13.19
C CYS A 47 2.49 -4.07 13.69
N SER A 48 3.43 -4.76 13.04
CA SER A 48 4.83 -4.84 13.47
C SER A 48 5.64 -3.64 12.96
N LEU A 49 5.56 -2.51 13.68
CA LEU A 49 6.15 -1.23 13.28
C LEU A 49 7.65 -1.30 12.96
N GLU A 50 8.43 -2.02 13.76
CA GLU A 50 9.89 -2.08 13.59
C GLU A 50 10.29 -2.72 12.26
N VAL A 51 9.63 -3.82 11.90
CA VAL A 51 9.86 -4.52 10.63
C VAL A 51 9.43 -3.64 9.46
N VAL A 52 8.31 -2.91 9.59
CA VAL A 52 7.87 -1.96 8.56
C VAL A 52 8.90 -0.84 8.38
N LYS A 53 9.36 -0.21 9.47
CA LYS A 53 10.40 0.84 9.43
C LYS A 53 11.68 0.34 8.79
N PHE A 54 12.14 -0.84 9.19
CA PHE A 54 13.33 -1.46 8.64
C PHE A 54 13.18 -1.71 7.12
N SER A 55 12.01 -2.22 6.71
CA SER A 55 11.72 -2.54 5.31
C SER A 55 11.64 -1.30 4.44
N VAL A 56 10.93 -0.25 4.88
CA VAL A 56 10.78 0.99 4.13
C VAL A 56 12.13 1.70 3.98
N LYS A 57 12.94 1.77 5.04
CA LYS A 57 14.22 2.50 5.01
C LYS A 57 15.35 1.80 4.28
N ASN A 58 15.42 0.47 4.33
CA ASN A 58 16.59 -0.26 3.83
C ASN A 58 16.32 -1.06 2.55
N LEU A 59 15.06 -1.40 2.26
CA LEU A 59 14.74 -2.46 1.29
C LEU A 59 13.80 -1.98 0.17
N LEU A 60 13.11 -0.86 0.35
CA LEU A 60 12.29 -0.25 -0.68
C LEU A 60 13.07 0.89 -1.32
N ASP A 61 13.13 0.89 -2.64
CA ASP A 61 13.45 2.11 -3.37
C ASP A 61 12.30 3.09 -3.06
N ILE A 62 12.63 4.26 -2.52
CA ILE A 62 11.69 5.24 -1.93
C ILE A 62 10.59 5.62 -2.94
N ASN A 63 10.89 5.46 -4.23
CA ASN A 63 9.99 5.73 -5.35
C ASN A 63 9.00 4.58 -5.68
N THR A 64 9.02 3.46 -4.94
CA THR A 64 8.11 2.34 -5.21
C THR A 64 6.77 2.53 -4.49
N GLN A 65 5.82 3.19 -5.17
CA GLN A 65 4.49 3.47 -4.62
C GLN A 65 3.65 2.20 -4.36
N ILE A 66 3.85 1.14 -5.13
CA ILE A 66 3.00 -0.06 -5.11
C ILE A 66 3.11 -0.84 -3.77
N PRO A 67 4.32 -1.16 -3.24
CA PRO A 67 4.45 -1.79 -1.93
C PRO A 67 3.93 -0.92 -0.78
N MET A 68 4.19 0.39 -0.81
CA MET A 68 3.71 1.33 0.22
C MET A 68 2.19 1.46 0.21
N MET A 69 1.56 1.56 -0.97
CA MET A 69 0.11 1.53 -1.12
C MET A 69 -0.49 0.27 -0.45
N ARG A 70 0.03 -0.91 -0.78
CA ARG A 70 -0.48 -2.17 -0.21
C ARG A 70 -0.28 -2.22 1.29
N ALA A 71 0.89 -1.81 1.78
CA ALA A 71 1.18 -1.74 3.21
C ALA A 71 0.19 -0.81 3.94
N LEU A 72 -0.14 0.35 3.32
CA LEU A 72 -1.12 1.30 3.85
C LEU A 72 -2.53 0.67 3.89
N HIS A 73 -2.94 -0.04 2.84
CA HIS A 73 -4.24 -0.74 2.82
C HIS A 73 -4.33 -1.81 3.91
N TYR A 74 -3.33 -2.68 4.04
CA TYR A 74 -3.32 -3.74 5.05
C TYR A 74 -3.28 -3.19 6.48
N SER A 75 -2.41 -2.22 6.75
CA SER A 75 -2.32 -1.60 8.08
C SER A 75 -3.60 -0.83 8.45
N SER A 76 -4.28 -0.22 7.46
CA SER A 76 -5.56 0.46 7.67
C SER A 76 -6.68 -0.53 8.00
N GLY A 77 -6.76 -1.65 7.29
CA GLY A 77 -7.72 -2.72 7.57
C GLY A 77 -7.43 -3.51 8.85
N SER A 78 -6.18 -3.49 9.35
CA SER A 78 -5.80 -4.09 10.64
C SER A 78 -5.90 -3.11 11.81
N GLY A 79 -6.19 -1.82 11.58
CA GLY A 79 -6.28 -0.80 12.64
C GLY A 79 -4.92 -0.37 13.20
N CYS A 80 -3.82 -0.65 12.49
CA CYS A 80 -2.46 -0.38 12.95
C CYS A 80 -2.08 1.10 12.79
N LEU A 81 -2.66 1.99 13.60
CA LEU A 81 -2.50 3.45 13.46
C LEU A 81 -1.04 3.89 13.36
N GLN A 82 -0.14 3.32 14.17
CA GLN A 82 1.27 3.71 14.17
C GLN A 82 1.98 3.36 12.84
N VAL A 83 1.59 2.27 12.21
CA VAL A 83 2.11 1.87 10.89
C VAL A 83 1.53 2.78 9.81
N VAL A 84 0.24 3.07 9.86
CA VAL A 84 -0.43 3.99 8.92
C VAL A 84 0.22 5.37 8.98
N LYS A 85 0.45 5.92 10.19
CA LYS A 85 1.13 7.20 10.40
C LYS A 85 2.50 7.23 9.75
N PHE A 86 3.33 6.24 10.06
CA PHE A 86 4.67 6.13 9.50
C PHE A 86 4.66 6.04 7.97
N LEU A 87 3.79 5.22 7.38
CA LEU A 87 3.71 5.07 5.92
C LEU A 87 3.30 6.37 5.23
N VAL A 88 2.33 7.11 5.80
CA VAL A 88 1.90 8.40 5.26
C VAL A 88 3.02 9.45 5.38
N GLU A 89 3.76 9.47 6.49
CA GLU A 89 4.92 10.35 6.68
C GLU A 89 6.05 10.06 5.69
N GLU A 90 6.24 8.80 5.31
CA GLU A 90 7.22 8.38 4.31
C GLU A 90 6.72 8.59 2.86
N GLY A 91 5.53 9.19 2.66
CA GLY A 91 5.04 9.57 1.33
C GLY A 91 4.09 8.57 0.66
N ALA A 92 3.46 7.67 1.42
CA ALA A 92 2.46 6.78 0.86
C ALA A 92 1.25 7.56 0.32
N ASP A 93 0.85 7.24 -0.91
CA ASP A 93 -0.31 7.86 -1.54
C ASP A 93 -1.60 7.35 -0.88
N ILE A 94 -2.28 8.26 -0.20
CA ILE A 94 -3.51 8.04 0.54
C ILE A 94 -4.69 7.75 -0.40
N SER A 95 -4.65 8.33 -1.61
CA SER A 95 -5.69 8.19 -2.63
C SER A 95 -5.53 6.91 -3.47
N ALA A 96 -4.38 6.23 -3.33
CA ALA A 96 -4.07 5.06 -4.12
C ALA A 96 -5.11 3.95 -3.92
N THR A 97 -5.69 3.49 -5.03
CA THR A 97 -6.64 2.39 -5.07
C THR A 97 -5.93 1.06 -5.31
N GLY A 98 -6.32 0.01 -4.59
CA GLY A 98 -5.69 -1.31 -4.66
C GLY A 98 -6.66 -2.46 -4.91
N GLY A 99 -6.09 -3.57 -5.36
CA GLY A 99 -6.78 -4.85 -5.48
C GLY A 99 -7.88 -4.89 -6.54
N TYR A 100 -8.64 -5.98 -6.53
CA TYR A 100 -9.70 -6.20 -7.52
C TYR A 100 -10.89 -5.26 -7.32
N MET A 101 -11.15 -4.80 -6.09
CA MET A 101 -12.28 -3.94 -5.75
C MET A 101 -12.00 -2.44 -5.86
N GLY A 102 -10.74 -2.04 -6.12
CA GLY A 102 -10.36 -0.63 -6.23
C GLY A 102 -10.52 0.15 -4.92
N TRP A 103 -10.25 -0.48 -3.79
CA TRP A 103 -10.41 0.13 -2.47
C TRP A 103 -9.24 1.06 -2.14
N THR A 104 -9.53 2.16 -1.44
CA THR A 104 -8.52 3.03 -0.82
C THR A 104 -8.25 2.58 0.62
N ALA A 105 -7.23 3.16 1.26
CA ALA A 105 -6.95 2.94 2.68
C ALA A 105 -8.17 3.25 3.57
N LEU A 106 -8.92 4.30 3.21
CA LEU A 106 -10.12 4.73 3.93
C LEU A 106 -11.26 3.70 3.82
N HIS A 107 -11.43 3.04 2.67
CA HIS A 107 -12.39 1.94 2.52
C HIS A 107 -12.08 0.79 3.48
N HIS A 108 -10.82 0.36 3.54
CA HIS A 108 -10.39 -0.71 4.45
C HIS A 108 -10.61 -0.36 5.92
N ALA A 109 -10.27 0.87 6.34
CA ALA A 109 -10.46 1.31 7.72
C ALA A 109 -11.95 1.43 8.10
N ALA A 110 -12.78 1.93 7.19
CA ALA A 110 -14.22 2.09 7.40
C ALA A 110 -14.94 0.74 7.44
N ASP A 111 -14.62 -0.18 6.52
CA ASP A 111 -15.12 -1.56 6.48
C ASP A 111 -14.80 -2.30 7.80
N GLN A 112 -13.56 -2.16 8.28
CA GLN A 112 -13.11 -2.84 9.49
C GLN A 112 -13.42 -2.07 10.78
N GLY A 113 -14.09 -0.92 10.72
CA GLY A 113 -14.55 -0.19 11.90
C GLY A 113 -13.42 0.40 12.76
N HIS A 114 -12.30 0.80 12.15
CA HIS A 114 -11.13 1.36 12.84
C HIS A 114 -11.17 2.88 12.91
N LEU A 115 -11.91 3.41 13.90
CA LEU A 115 -12.18 4.84 14.07
C LEU A 115 -10.93 5.74 14.04
N GLU A 116 -9.91 5.39 14.82
CA GLU A 116 -8.69 6.20 14.92
C GLU A 116 -7.91 6.28 13.60
N VAL A 117 -7.96 5.22 12.80
CA VAL A 117 -7.37 5.21 11.46
C VAL A 117 -8.19 6.07 10.50
N VAL A 118 -9.52 5.97 10.55
CA VAL A 118 -10.42 6.80 9.74
C VAL A 118 -10.19 8.28 10.00
N LYS A 119 -10.16 8.69 11.28
CA LYS A 119 -9.85 10.07 11.70
C LYS A 119 -8.53 10.55 11.10
N PHE A 120 -7.46 9.77 11.31
CA PHE A 120 -6.14 10.15 10.81
C PHE A 120 -6.07 10.27 9.29
N LEU A 121 -6.69 9.35 8.54
CA LEU A 121 -6.68 9.40 7.08
C LEU A 121 -7.41 10.64 6.55
N LEU A 122 -8.56 11.00 7.15
CA LEU A 122 -9.31 12.20 6.78
C LEU A 122 -8.55 13.48 7.12
N ASP A 123 -7.91 13.54 8.30
CA ASP A 123 -7.03 14.65 8.69
C ASP A 123 -5.87 14.85 7.70
N LYS A 124 -5.44 13.78 7.03
CA LYS A 124 -4.40 13.81 6.00
C LYS A 124 -4.93 14.03 4.58
N GLY A 125 -6.21 14.35 4.44
CA GLY A 125 -6.84 14.71 3.16
C GLY A 125 -7.26 13.51 2.30
N ALA A 126 -7.54 12.35 2.92
CA ALA A 126 -8.20 11.26 2.20
C ALA A 126 -9.57 11.73 1.68
N ASP A 127 -9.88 11.42 0.42
CA ASP A 127 -11.18 11.73 -0.18
C ASP A 127 -12.28 10.86 0.46
N PRO A 128 -13.24 11.44 1.22
CA PRO A 128 -14.34 10.70 1.83
C PRO A 128 -15.37 10.21 0.79
N THR A 129 -15.39 10.83 -0.40
CA THR A 129 -16.33 10.53 -1.49
C THR A 129 -15.80 9.50 -2.49
N ALA A 130 -14.55 9.06 -2.32
CA ALA A 130 -13.91 8.08 -3.19
C ALA A 130 -14.79 6.83 -3.38
N THR A 131 -14.97 6.40 -4.62
CA THR A 131 -15.81 5.23 -4.95
C THR A 131 -14.97 4.02 -5.30
N ALA A 132 -15.25 2.89 -4.64
CA ALA A 132 -14.80 1.58 -5.07
C ALA A 132 -15.41 1.18 -6.42
N LYS A 133 -14.94 0.08 -7.01
CA LYS A 133 -15.43 -0.39 -8.33
C LYS A 133 -16.91 -0.79 -8.34
N ASP A 134 -17.46 -1.17 -7.20
CA ASP A 134 -18.88 -1.47 -7.01
C ASP A 134 -19.72 -0.21 -6.70
N GLY A 135 -19.12 0.98 -6.78
CA GLY A 135 -19.76 2.27 -6.50
C GLY A 135 -19.94 2.57 -5.02
N ARG A 136 -19.46 1.71 -4.11
CA ARG A 136 -19.55 1.97 -2.67
C ARG A 136 -18.50 2.98 -2.24
N ARG A 137 -18.93 3.92 -1.39
CA ARG A 137 -18.06 4.85 -0.66
C ARG A 137 -17.62 4.25 0.68
N PRO A 138 -16.56 4.77 1.34
CA PRO A 138 -16.16 4.33 2.67
C PRO A 138 -17.32 4.33 3.68
N ARG A 139 -18.19 5.36 3.65
CA ARG A 139 -19.37 5.42 4.53
C ARG A 139 -20.33 4.26 4.28
N ASN A 140 -20.59 3.92 3.02
CA ASN A 140 -21.50 2.83 2.67
C ASN A 140 -20.97 1.48 3.20
N MET A 141 -19.66 1.28 3.19
CA MET A 141 -19.03 0.09 3.79
C MET A 141 -19.29 0.03 5.30
N ALA A 142 -19.02 1.12 6.02
CA ALA A 142 -19.28 1.21 7.45
C ALA A 142 -20.77 0.97 7.81
N VAL A 143 -21.70 1.47 7.00
CA VAL A 143 -23.14 1.25 7.18
C VAL A 143 -23.52 -0.23 7.01
N VAL A 144 -22.99 -0.89 5.98
CA VAL A 144 -23.27 -2.32 5.74
C VAL A 144 -22.72 -3.19 6.88
N GLU A 145 -21.50 -2.92 7.34
CA GLU A 145 -20.83 -3.70 8.38
C GLU A 145 -21.40 -3.44 9.78
N SER A 146 -21.92 -2.23 10.04
CA SER A 146 -22.55 -1.88 11.32
C SER A 146 -23.71 -2.83 11.70
N LYS A 147 -24.39 -3.42 10.72
CA LYS A 147 -25.51 -4.36 10.92
C LYS A 147 -25.07 -5.71 11.49
N HIS A 148 -23.81 -6.08 11.26
CA HIS A 148 -23.27 -7.40 11.61
C HIS A 148 -22.37 -7.32 12.85
N ASN A 149 -21.95 -6.12 13.28
CA ASN A 149 -20.90 -5.99 14.28
C ASN A 149 -21.07 -4.75 15.19
N GLU A 150 -21.97 -4.86 16.17
CA GLU A 150 -22.31 -3.79 17.12
C GLU A 150 -21.20 -3.42 18.11
N ARG A 151 -20.15 -4.25 18.24
CA ARG A 151 -19.03 -4.02 19.17
C ARG A 151 -18.07 -2.93 18.71
N LYS A 152 -18.04 -2.61 17.43
CA LYS A 152 -17.13 -1.63 16.85
C LYS A 152 -17.79 -0.25 16.77
N GLN A 153 -16.98 0.79 16.68
CA GLN A 153 -17.41 2.20 16.70
C GLN A 153 -18.01 2.68 15.37
N TYR A 154 -18.76 1.83 14.67
CA TYR A 154 -19.35 2.17 13.36
C TYR A 154 -20.26 3.38 13.42
N ARG A 155 -21.01 3.58 14.52
CA ARG A 155 -21.87 4.76 14.70
C ARG A 155 -21.08 6.07 14.59
N GLU A 156 -19.91 6.13 15.23
CA GLU A 156 -19.04 7.31 15.20
C GLU A 156 -18.37 7.46 13.83
N ILE A 157 -17.92 6.36 13.22
CA ILE A 157 -17.32 6.35 11.88
C ILE A 157 -18.31 6.85 10.82
N ILE A 158 -19.56 6.39 10.84
CA ILE A 158 -20.60 6.79 9.88
C ILE A 158 -20.88 8.29 10.01
N LYS A 159 -21.00 8.79 11.24
CA LYS A 159 -21.21 10.22 11.51
C LYS A 159 -20.04 11.05 10.97
N LEU A 160 -18.82 10.65 11.31
CA LEU A 160 -17.61 11.35 10.92
C LEU A 160 -17.42 11.38 9.39
N LEU A 161 -17.68 10.26 8.72
CA LEU A 161 -17.61 10.20 7.26
C LEU A 161 -18.71 11.05 6.61
N ALA A 162 -19.92 11.10 7.18
CA ALA A 162 -20.97 11.98 6.67
C ALA A 162 -20.59 13.45 6.78
N GLU A 163 -20.06 13.88 7.92
CA GLU A 163 -19.56 15.25 8.12
C GLU A 163 -18.43 15.59 7.14
N ALA A 164 -17.51 14.66 6.89
CA ALA A 164 -16.43 14.85 5.92
C ALA A 164 -16.93 14.96 4.47
N GLU A 165 -17.94 14.17 4.09
CA GLU A 165 -18.59 14.27 2.77
C GLU A 165 -19.27 15.64 2.59
N ASP A 166 -20.03 16.11 3.59
CA ASP A 166 -20.72 17.40 3.52
C ASP A 166 -19.71 18.57 3.39
N GLN A 167 -18.60 18.50 4.12
CA GLN A 167 -17.51 19.48 4.02
C GLN A 167 -16.86 19.46 2.62
N TYR A 168 -16.64 18.27 2.06
CA TYR A 168 -16.08 18.11 0.72
C TYR A 168 -17.00 18.71 -0.36
N GLU A 169 -18.32 18.52 -0.24
CA GLU A 169 -19.29 19.10 -1.19
C GLU A 169 -19.38 20.62 -1.06
N SER A 170 -19.31 21.17 0.16
CA SER A 170 -19.30 22.61 0.41
C SER A 170 -18.05 23.31 -0.13
N THR A 171 -16.91 22.63 -0.14
CA THR A 171 -15.66 23.20 -0.67
C THR A 171 -15.62 23.18 -2.19
N LYS A 172 -16.28 22.20 -2.83
CA LYS A 172 -16.40 22.09 -4.28
C LYS A 172 -17.42 23.04 -4.91
N SER A 173 -18.45 23.47 -4.17
CA SER A 173 -19.46 24.42 -4.66
C SER A 173 -19.03 25.89 -4.56
N ASN A 174 -17.98 26.18 -3.79
CA ASN A 174 -17.44 27.53 -3.57
C ASN A 174 -16.23 27.87 -4.49
N HIS A 175 -15.98 27.08 -5.53
CA HIS A 175 -14.99 27.31 -6.58
C HIS A 175 -15.63 27.11 -7.95
#